data_AF-A0A1M3IIK3-F1
#
_entry.id   AF-A0A1M3IIK3-F1
#
_cell.length_a   1.000
_cell.length_b   1.000
_cell.length_c   1.000
_cell.angle_alpha   90.00
_cell.angle_beta   90.00
_cell.angle_gamma   90.00
#
_symmetry.space_group_name_H-M   'P 1'
#
loop_
_entity.id
_entity.type
_entity.pdbx_description
1 polymer ?
#
loop_
_entity_poly.entity_id
_entity_poly.type
_entity_poly.pdbx_seq_one_letter_code
_entity_poly.pdbx_strand_id
1 'polypeptide(L)'
;MPQKIKPTGRQKSIFFIHVIVFAIATVVMVMIHKEQGREHWAYPWHAWIIAAWGLSLLGHGCATFFSVEDKGHQEYKRQEVNG
;
A
#
# COMPACT_ATOMS: atom_id res chain seq x y z
N MET A 1 -23.32 -4.77 -14.75
CA MET A 1 -21.95 -5.05 -14.26
C MET A 1 -21.41 -3.79 -13.60
N PRO A 2 -20.63 -3.89 -12.50
CA PRO A 2 -19.98 -2.75 -11.86
C PRO A 2 -19.07 -2.01 -12.85
N GLN A 3 -19.16 -0.68 -12.90
CA GLN A 3 -18.30 0.12 -13.78
C GLN A 3 -16.91 0.26 -13.15
N LYS A 4 -15.85 0.13 -13.97
CA LYS A 4 -14.48 0.33 -13.49
C LYS A 4 -14.23 1.81 -13.25
N ILE A 5 -13.78 2.17 -12.04
CA ILE A 5 -13.40 3.54 -11.72
C ILE A 5 -11.97 3.77 -12.21
N LYS A 6 -11.79 4.72 -13.13
CA LYS A 6 -10.46 5.09 -13.62
C LYS A 6 -9.77 5.98 -12.57
N PRO A 7 -8.57 5.62 -12.08
CA PRO A 7 -7.85 6.47 -11.15
C PRO A 7 -7.43 7.78 -11.81
N THR A 8 -7.56 8.87 -11.05
CA THR A 8 -7.06 10.20 -11.41
C THR A 8 -5.53 10.22 -11.50
N GLY A 9 -4.97 11.22 -12.20
CA GLY A 9 -3.53 11.40 -12.28
C GLY A 9 -2.87 11.55 -10.89
N ARG A 10 -3.55 12.24 -9.97
CA ARG A 10 -3.10 12.40 -8.58
C ARG A 10 -3.04 11.07 -7.83
N GLN A 11 -4.07 10.24 -7.94
CA GLN A 11 -4.09 8.91 -7.29
C GLN A 11 -2.95 8.01 -7.79
N LYS A 12 -2.70 8.02 -9.11
CA LYS A 12 -1.56 7.29 -9.69
C LYS A 12 -0.22 7.81 -9.16
N SER A 13 -0.03 9.14 -9.14
CA SER A 13 1.19 9.77 -8.63
C SER A 13 1.46 9.40 -7.17
N ILE A 14 0.43 9.46 -6.31
CA ILE A 14 0.54 9.07 -4.91
C ILE A 14 0.96 7.59 -4.78
N PHE A 15 0.35 6.68 -5.56
CA PHE A 15 0.75 5.28 -5.56
C PHE A 15 2.23 5.11 -5.92
N PHE A 16 2.70 5.75 -6.99
CA PHE A 16 4.12 5.66 -7.39
C PHE A 16 5.08 6.25 -6.35
N ILE A 17 4.70 7.35 -5.67
CA ILE A 17 5.47 7.87 -4.54
C ILE A 17 5.61 6.81 -3.44
N HIS A 18 4.53 6.10 -3.10
CA HIS A 18 4.59 5.02 -2.10
C HIS A 18 5.48 3.86 -2.55
N VAL A 19 5.45 3.50 -3.84
CA VAL A 19 6.35 2.48 -4.41
C VAL A 19 7.82 2.90 -4.24
N ILE A 20 8.15 4.15 -4.57
CA ILE A 20 9.52 4.68 -4.46
C ILE A 20 9.98 4.71 -3.01
N VAL A 21 9.15 5.25 -2.10
CA VAL A 21 9.46 5.30 -0.66
C VAL A 21 9.63 3.90 -0.09
N PHE A 22 8.76 2.95 -0.46
CA PHE A 22 8.89 1.55 -0.05
C PHE A 22 10.21 0.94 -0.51
N ALA A 23 10.61 1.15 -1.77
CA ALA A 23 11.86 0.63 -2.30
C ALA A 23 13.08 1.21 -1.55
N ILE A 24 13.14 2.53 -1.37
CA ILE A 24 14.22 3.20 -0.64
C ILE A 24 14.29 2.72 0.81
N ALA A 25 13.16 2.71 1.52
CA ALA A 25 13.10 2.29 2.91
C ALA A 25 13.52 0.82 3.08
N THR A 26 13.09 -0.06 2.17
CA THR A 26 13.49 -1.48 2.15
C THR A 26 14.99 -1.63 2.04
N VAL A 27 15.62 -0.95 1.07
CA VAL A 27 17.08 -0.99 0.89
C VAL A 27 17.80 -0.47 2.14
N VAL A 28 17.36 0.64 2.71
CA VAL A 28 17.95 1.21 3.94
C VAL A 28 17.85 0.23 5.11
N MET A 29 16.67 -0.36 5.35
CA MET A 29 16.48 -1.32 6.45
C MET A 29 17.36 -2.57 6.29
N VAL A 30 17.48 -3.10 5.07
CA VAL A 30 18.35 -4.25 4.78
C VAL A 30 19.83 -3.88 4.98
N MET A 31 20.27 -2.70 4.57
CA MET A 31 21.65 -2.24 4.81
C MET A 31 21.96 -2.08 6.30
N ILE A 32 21.03 -1.52 7.08
CA ILE A 32 21.18 -1.40 8.54
C ILE A 32 21.31 -2.79 9.17
N HIS A 33 20.44 -3.73 8.80
CA HIS A 33 20.51 -5.09 9.35
C HIS A 33 21.78 -5.83 8.95
N LYS A 34 22.26 -5.64 7.71
CA LYS A 34 23.54 -6.19 7.26
C LYS A 34 24.69 -5.68 8.12
N GLU A 35 24.70 -4.39 8.46
CA GLU A 35 25.75 -3.81 9.32
C GLU A 35 25.67 -4.35 10.75
N GLN A 36 24.46 -4.50 11.30
CA GLN A 36 24.24 -5.12 12.62
C GLN A 36 24.72 -6.58 12.67
N GLY A 37 24.58 -7.31 11.55
CA GLY A 37 24.97 -8.72 11.44
C GLY A 37 26.47 -8.99 11.22
N ARG A 38 27.34 -7.97 11.26
CA ARG A 38 28.76 -8.13 10.90
C ARG A 38 29.59 -8.92 11.91
N GLU A 39 29.35 -8.70 13.19
CA GLU A 39 30.15 -9.31 14.27
C GLU A 39 29.39 -10.40 15.02
N HIS A 40 28.06 -10.38 14.96
CA HIS A 40 27.20 -11.33 15.63
C HIS A 40 25.93 -11.53 14.80
N TRP A 41 25.25 -12.66 15.03
CA TRP A 41 23.98 -12.90 14.39
C TRP A 41 22.94 -11.86 14.84
N ALA A 42 22.40 -11.12 13.88
CA ALA A 42 21.33 -10.15 14.10
C ALA A 42 20.00 -10.72 13.58
N TYR A 43 18.96 -10.67 14.40
CA TYR A 43 17.61 -11.10 14.02
C TYR A 43 17.09 -10.28 12.82
N PRO A 44 16.60 -10.90 11.72
CA PRO A 44 16.25 -10.23 10.46
C PRO A 44 14.97 -9.40 10.55
N TRP A 45 15.06 -8.25 11.20
CA TRP A 45 13.90 -7.50 11.62
C TRP A 45 13.15 -6.74 10.54
N HIS A 46 13.88 -6.36 9.50
CA HIS A 46 13.31 -5.74 8.33
C HIS A 46 12.29 -6.65 7.62
N ALA A 47 12.41 -7.97 7.74
CA ALA A 47 11.61 -8.93 6.96
C ALA A 47 10.10 -8.80 7.22
N TRP A 48 9.65 -8.69 8.48
CA TRP A 48 8.22 -8.53 8.75
C TRP A 48 7.70 -7.13 8.39
N ILE A 49 8.53 -6.09 8.50
CA ILE A 49 8.16 -4.74 8.10
C ILE A 49 7.98 -4.68 6.58
N ILE A 50 8.94 -5.23 5.83
CA ILE A 50 8.86 -5.34 4.38
C ILE A 50 7.62 -6.14 3.97
N ALA A 51 7.32 -7.25 4.65
CA ALA A 51 6.13 -8.05 4.36
C ALA A 51 4.82 -7.26 4.62
N ALA A 52 4.68 -6.64 5.79
CA ALA A 52 3.49 -5.87 6.14
C ALA A 52 3.29 -4.65 5.22
N TRP A 53 4.37 -3.90 4.96
CA TRP A 53 4.32 -2.73 4.08
C TRP A 53 4.12 -3.13 2.62
N GLY A 54 4.74 -4.23 2.17
CA GLY A 54 4.55 -4.78 0.83
C GLY A 54 3.10 -5.20 0.60
N LEU A 55 2.48 -5.86 1.59
CA LEU A 55 1.05 -6.20 1.53
C LEU A 55 0.18 -4.95 1.46
N SER A 56 0.48 -3.91 2.26
CA SER A 56 -0.22 -2.62 2.20
C SER A 56 -0.07 -1.94 0.84
N LEU A 57 1.13 -1.97 0.25
CA LEU A 57 1.41 -1.41 -1.09
C LEU A 57 0.62 -2.16 -2.18
N LEU A 58 0.55 -3.50 -2.10
CA LEU A 58 -0.30 -4.31 -2.98
C LEU A 58 -1.77 -3.93 -2.82
N GLY A 59 -2.26 -3.84 -1.60
CA GLY A 59 -3.63 -3.39 -1.30
C GLY A 59 -3.93 -1.99 -1.86
N HIS A 60 -2.99 -1.06 -1.73
CA HIS A 60 -3.09 0.27 -2.31
C HIS A 60 -3.13 0.23 -3.85
N GLY A 61 -2.33 -0.63 -4.47
CA GLY A 61 -2.38 -0.89 -5.92
C GLY A 61 -3.73 -1.43 -6.37
N CYS A 62 -4.28 -2.41 -5.65
CA CYS A 62 -5.62 -2.95 -5.86
C CYS A 62 -6.68 -1.85 -5.79
N ALA A 63 -6.69 -1.06 -4.71
CA ALA A 63 -7.64 0.03 -4.51
C ALA A 63 -7.49 1.16 -5.56
N THR A 64 -6.30 1.36 -6.12
CA THR A 64 -6.08 2.42 -7.11
C THR A 64 -6.48 2.00 -8.51
N PHE A 65 -6.09 0.79 -8.96
CA PHE A 65 -6.24 0.38 -10.36
C PHE A 65 -7.40 -0.57 -10.63
N PHE A 66 -7.97 -1.17 -9.59
CA PHE A 66 -8.99 -2.21 -9.70
C PHE A 66 -10.29 -1.86 -8.98
N SER A 67 -10.42 -0.66 -8.41
CA SER A 67 -11.68 -0.19 -7.85
C SER A 67 -12.80 -0.17 -8.89
N VAL A 68 -13.95 -0.68 -8.49
CA VAL A 68 -15.20 -0.67 -9.25
C VAL A 68 -16.26 0.11 -8.49
N GLU A 69 -17.26 0.58 -9.21
CA GLU A 69 -18.40 1.29 -8.65
C GLU A 69 -19.21 0.35 -7.75
N ASP A 70 -19.36 0.75 -6.49
CA ASP A 70 -20.19 0.05 -5.51
C ASP A 70 -21.57 0.72 -5.40
N LYS A 71 -22.61 0.03 -5.89
CA LYS A 71 -23.99 0.50 -5.79
C LYS A 71 -24.48 0.55 -4.33
N GLY A 72 -23.95 -0.33 -3.47
CA GLY A 72 -24.24 -0.32 -2.03
C GLY A 72 -23.70 0.93 -1.34
N HIS A 73 -22.64 1.53 -1.85
CA HIS A 73 -22.09 2.77 -1.29
C HIS A 73 -23.03 3.97 -1.47
N GLN A 74 -23.74 4.05 -2.61
CA GLN A 74 -24.74 5.10 -2.85
C GLN A 74 -25.98 4.91 -1.99
N GLU A 75 -26.42 3.65 -1.84
CA GLU A 75 -27.50 3.26 -0.94
C GLU A 75 -27.18 3.62 0.51
N TYR A 76 -25.97 3.29 0.98
CA TYR A 76 -25.47 3.65 2.29
C TYR A 76 -25.45 5.18 2.50
N LYS A 77 -24.91 5.96 1.54
CA LYS A 77 -24.93 7.43 1.63
C LYS A 77 -26.34 8.00 1.69
N ARG A 78 -27.30 7.42 0.96
CA ARG A 78 -28.72 7.83 1.06
C ARG A 78 -29.27 7.56 2.47
N GLN A 79 -28.96 6.40 3.05
CA GLN A 79 -29.38 6.06 4.41
C GLN A 79 -28.72 6.94 5.47
N GLU A 80 -27.45 7.34 5.28
CA GLU A 80 -26.74 8.25 6.18
C GLU A 80 -27.37 9.65 6.23
N VAL A 81 -27.89 10.15 5.11
CA VAL A 81 -28.52 11.49 5.01
C VAL A 81 -30.00 11.47 5.40
N ASN A 82 -30.70 10.36 5.18
CA ASN A 82 -32.15 10.25 5.41
C ASN A 82 -32.51 9.34 6.61
N GLY A 83 -31.52 8.96 7.42
CA GLY A 83 -31.67 8.11 8.61
C GLY A 83 -31.89 8.91 9.89
#